data_AF-A0A7S0XSC3-F1
#
_entry.id   AF-A0A7S0XSC3-F1
#
_cell.length_a   1.000
_cell.length_b   1.000
_cell.length_c   1.000
_cell.angle_alpha   90.00
_cell.angle_beta   90.00
_cell.angle_gamma   90.00
#
_symmetry.space_group_name_H-M   'P 1'
#
loop_
_entity.id
_entity.type
_entity.pdbx_description
1 polymer ?
#
loop_
_entity_poly.entity_id
_entity_poly.type
_entity_poly.pdbx_seq_one_letter_code
_entity_poly.pdbx_strand_id
1 'polypeptide(L)'
;AFAQRRVEMADPLAPKDVDPRLTALLARVRKSIVGKDTDEPEVNEIADKVEGSLRKRWEKPPTEEMEIVLRKRMVDDEARQVLFFPTDQDMHYYQALILSPPDGSPKDHPANAVQQTAVPLLYLAHSRRWALAREFILGGGLASLVTLVTHENLYLRSQAVETFSAMTDRCEDVDWLDVDDANEKLRRQLFGLSASCDIVKALLGNMKGSYPNGGFSCLRILAFWLSWVRALYCPERKLRLSQKVLDALKEWSVYEGVSCKEEADLAKILFDDFNRLPAAPSPESPPQGEAAAGGPGGG
;
A
#
# COMPACT_ATOMS: atom_id res chain seq x y z
N ALA A 1 -53.91 18.58 44.28
CA ALA A 1 -53.68 17.54 43.26
C ALA A 1 -52.51 17.97 42.38
N PHE A 2 -51.29 17.56 42.76
CA PHE A 2 -50.07 17.82 41.99
C PHE A 2 -49.79 16.59 41.13
N ALA A 3 -49.93 16.73 39.81
CA ALA A 3 -49.59 15.69 38.85
C ALA A 3 -48.08 15.74 38.57
N GLN A 4 -47.35 14.75 39.09
CA GLN A 4 -45.96 14.49 38.72
C GLN A 4 -45.90 13.99 37.28
N ARG A 5 -45.31 14.80 36.39
CA ARG A 5 -44.83 14.34 35.08
C ARG A 5 -43.64 13.42 35.32
N ARG A 6 -43.86 12.13 35.06
CA ARG A 6 -42.81 11.11 34.99
C ARG A 6 -42.00 11.42 33.72
N VAL A 7 -40.77 11.92 33.89
CA VAL A 7 -39.78 11.98 32.82
C VAL A 7 -39.39 10.53 32.54
N GLU A 8 -39.80 10.02 31.38
CA GLU A 8 -39.23 8.77 30.84
C GLU A 8 -37.74 9.02 30.60
N MET A 9 -36.90 8.57 31.53
CA MET A 9 -35.49 8.39 31.25
C MET A 9 -35.38 7.22 30.27
N ALA A 10 -35.00 7.53 29.03
CA ALA A 10 -34.60 6.52 28.06
C ALA A 10 -33.51 5.63 28.69
N ASP A 11 -33.71 4.32 28.58
CA ASP A 11 -32.79 3.30 29.05
C ASP A 11 -31.43 3.47 28.32
N PRO A 12 -30.31 3.73 29.02
CA PRO A 12 -29.01 3.93 28.39
C PRO A 12 -28.42 2.65 27.75
N LEU A 13 -29.09 1.51 27.92
CA LEU A 13 -28.61 0.17 27.56
C LEU A 13 -29.45 -0.52 26.49
N ALA A 14 -30.36 0.18 25.80
CA ALA A 14 -30.92 -0.35 24.56
C ALA A 14 -29.75 -0.65 23.59
N PRO A 15 -29.61 -1.87 23.04
CA PRO A 15 -28.60 -2.15 22.04
C PRO A 15 -28.85 -1.16 20.91
N LYS A 16 -27.91 -0.23 20.67
CA LYS A 16 -27.97 0.63 19.50
C LYS A 16 -28.10 -0.32 18.31
N ASP A 17 -29.19 -0.21 17.56
CA ASP A 17 -29.36 -0.98 16.33
C ASP A 17 -28.07 -0.85 15.51
N VAL A 18 -27.33 -1.95 15.40
CA VAL A 18 -26.04 -1.96 14.72
C VAL A 18 -26.32 -1.73 13.25
N ASP A 19 -25.70 -0.69 12.65
CA ASP A 19 -25.89 -0.35 11.24
C ASP A 19 -25.81 -1.64 10.38
N PRO A 20 -26.86 -1.98 9.62
CA PRO A 20 -26.89 -3.24 8.87
C PRO A 20 -25.75 -3.34 7.85
N ARG A 21 -25.25 -2.21 7.34
CA ARG A 21 -24.08 -2.16 6.46
C ARG A 21 -22.81 -2.59 7.20
N LEU A 22 -22.67 -2.21 8.47
CA LEU A 22 -21.54 -2.62 9.30
C LEU A 22 -21.59 -4.12 9.56
N THR A 23 -22.76 -4.64 9.94
CA THR A 23 -22.95 -6.09 10.14
C THR A 23 -22.57 -6.88 8.88
N ALA A 24 -22.99 -6.44 7.70
CA ALA A 24 -22.64 -7.07 6.43
C ALA A 24 -21.13 -6.98 6.11
N LEU A 25 -20.50 -5.84 6.38
CA LEU A 25 -19.06 -5.64 6.21
C LEU A 25 -18.27 -6.62 7.10
N LEU A 26 -18.61 -6.69 8.39
CA LEU A 26 -17.90 -7.53 9.35
C LEU A 26 -18.05 -9.01 9.01
N ALA A 27 -19.23 -9.46 8.58
CA ALA A 27 -19.43 -10.82 8.08
C ALA A 27 -18.55 -11.14 6.87
N ARG A 28 -18.40 -10.20 5.92
CA ARG A 28 -17.50 -10.36 4.77
C ARG A 28 -16.04 -10.43 5.17
N VAL A 29 -15.60 -9.56 6.09
CA VAL A 29 -14.23 -9.56 6.62
C VAL A 29 -13.95 -10.89 7.34
N ARG A 30 -14.86 -11.35 8.21
CA ARG A 30 -14.74 -12.65 8.88
C ARG A 30 -14.57 -13.78 7.88
N LYS A 31 -15.44 -13.86 6.87
CA LYS A 31 -15.36 -14.86 5.81
C LYS A 31 -14.03 -14.81 5.04
N SER A 32 -13.45 -13.62 4.87
CA SER A 32 -12.15 -13.47 4.20
C SER A 32 -10.96 -13.95 5.02
N ILE A 33 -11.07 -13.96 6.36
CA ILE A 33 -10.04 -14.43 7.29
C ILE A 33 -10.17 -15.93 7.50
N VAL A 34 -11.38 -16.40 7.79
CA VAL A 34 -11.67 -17.81 8.10
C VAL A 34 -11.65 -18.70 6.86
N GLY A 35 -11.85 -18.14 5.66
CA GLY A 35 -11.97 -18.93 4.44
C GLY A 35 -13.30 -19.69 4.37
N LYS A 36 -13.42 -20.63 3.44
CA LYS A 36 -14.67 -21.37 3.20
C LYS A 36 -14.86 -22.59 4.13
N ASP A 37 -13.78 -23.15 4.69
CA ASP A 37 -13.82 -24.51 5.28
C ASP A 37 -12.88 -24.69 6.50
N THR A 38 -12.51 -23.61 7.19
CA THR A 38 -11.54 -23.68 8.31
C THR A 38 -12.24 -23.39 9.64
N ASP A 39 -12.42 -24.40 10.49
CA ASP A 39 -12.90 -24.24 11.88
C ASP A 39 -11.73 -24.30 12.88
N GLU A 40 -10.58 -23.73 12.47
CA GLU A 40 -9.41 -23.66 13.35
C GLU A 40 -9.64 -22.60 14.43
N PRO A 41 -9.53 -22.96 15.72
CA PRO A 41 -9.77 -22.03 16.83
C PRO A 41 -8.92 -20.75 16.75
N GLU A 42 -7.66 -20.86 16.33
CA GLU A 42 -6.73 -19.73 16.23
C GLU A 42 -7.17 -18.72 15.15
N VAL A 43 -7.64 -19.21 14.00
CA VAL A 43 -8.12 -18.37 12.89
C VAL A 43 -9.40 -17.64 13.28
N ASN A 44 -10.31 -18.34 13.98
CA ASN A 44 -11.53 -17.73 14.51
C ASN A 44 -11.22 -16.66 15.57
N GLU A 45 -10.25 -16.88 16.46
CA GLU A 45 -9.83 -15.89 17.45
C GLU A 45 -9.24 -14.64 16.78
N ILE A 46 -8.46 -14.81 15.71
CA ILE A 46 -7.96 -13.67 14.91
C ILE A 46 -9.13 -12.91 14.29
N ALA A 47 -10.10 -13.61 13.71
CA ALA A 47 -11.27 -12.98 13.11
C ALA A 47 -12.10 -12.19 14.15
N ASP A 48 -12.29 -12.74 15.35
CA ASP A 48 -12.97 -12.07 16.45
C ASP A 48 -12.22 -10.80 16.91
N LYS A 49 -10.89 -10.86 17.02
CA LYS A 49 -10.06 -9.71 17.37
C LYS A 49 -10.15 -8.60 16.32
N VAL A 50 -10.10 -8.97 15.04
CA VAL A 50 -10.25 -8.01 13.92
C VAL A 50 -11.65 -7.39 13.94
N GLU A 51 -12.70 -8.20 14.08
CA GLU A 51 -14.08 -7.71 14.15
C GLU A 51 -14.28 -6.75 15.33
N GLY A 52 -13.82 -7.12 16.53
CA GLY A 52 -13.92 -6.27 17.71
C GLY A 52 -13.15 -4.94 17.54
N SER A 53 -11.98 -4.98 16.88
CA SER A 53 -11.21 -3.76 16.57
C SER A 53 -11.94 -2.84 15.59
N LEU A 54 -12.57 -3.40 14.55
CA LEU A 54 -13.37 -2.64 13.59
C LEU A 54 -14.63 -2.04 14.23
N ARG A 55 -15.32 -2.79 15.12
CA ARG A 55 -16.46 -2.27 15.89
C ARG A 55 -16.07 -1.08 16.77
N LYS A 56 -14.96 -1.17 17.49
CA LYS A 56 -14.45 -0.06 18.32
C LYS A 56 -14.17 1.20 17.48
N ARG A 57 -13.55 1.04 16.31
CA ARG A 57 -13.28 2.14 15.37
C ARG A 57 -14.53 2.70 14.71
N TRP A 58 -15.57 1.88 14.53
CA TRP A 58 -16.87 2.35 14.08
C TRP A 58 -17.56 3.20 15.16
N GLU A 59 -17.54 2.74 16.41
CA GLU A 59 -18.17 3.46 17.52
C GLU A 59 -17.47 4.79 17.79
N LYS A 60 -16.14 4.79 17.78
CA LYS A 60 -15.30 5.98 17.97
C LYS A 60 -14.31 6.13 16.80
N PRO A 61 -14.74 6.67 15.65
CA PRO A 61 -13.84 6.95 14.54
C PRO A 61 -12.81 8.03 14.93
N PRO A 62 -11.60 8.03 14.33
CA PRO A 62 -10.58 9.05 14.58
C PRO A 62 -10.93 10.37 13.86
N THR A 63 -12.10 10.94 14.15
CA THR A 63 -12.68 12.07 13.42
C THR A 63 -11.80 13.31 13.52
N GLU A 64 -11.34 13.65 14.73
CA GLU A 64 -10.48 14.82 14.96
C GLU A 64 -9.15 14.69 14.22
N GLU A 65 -8.56 13.49 14.23
CA GLU A 65 -7.32 13.24 13.52
C GLU A 65 -7.51 13.27 11.99
N MET A 66 -8.64 12.75 11.50
CA MET A 66 -9.02 12.85 10.09
C MET A 66 -9.24 14.30 9.67
N GLU A 67 -9.84 15.14 10.51
CA GLU A 67 -10.01 16.58 10.21
C GLU A 67 -8.67 17.25 9.96
N ILE A 68 -7.67 16.93 10.79
CA ILE A 68 -6.32 17.49 10.69
C ILE A 68 -5.62 16.98 9.42
N VAL A 69 -5.64 15.66 9.18
CA VAL A 69 -4.95 15.03 8.04
C VAL A 69 -5.56 15.49 6.71
N LEU A 70 -6.89 15.53 6.62
CA LEU A 70 -7.62 15.92 5.41
C LEU A 70 -7.78 17.43 5.28
N ARG A 71 -7.45 18.20 6.32
CA ARG A 71 -7.66 19.65 6.41
C ARG A 71 -9.10 20.04 6.07
N LYS A 72 -10.04 19.25 6.58
CA LYS A 72 -11.46 19.35 6.27
C LYS A 72 -12.26 19.12 7.55
N ARG A 73 -13.34 19.90 7.75
CA ARG A 73 -14.29 19.64 8.84
C ARG A 73 -14.99 18.30 8.61
N MET A 74 -15.07 17.48 9.65
CA MET A 74 -15.68 16.16 9.61
C MET A 74 -16.48 15.90 10.88
N VAL A 75 -17.62 15.26 10.71
CA VAL A 75 -18.36 14.62 11.82
C VAL A 75 -18.18 13.10 11.78
N ASP A 76 -18.47 12.43 12.89
CA ASP A 76 -18.28 10.98 13.01
C ASP A 76 -18.97 10.18 11.90
N ASP A 77 -20.16 10.60 11.45
CA ASP A 77 -20.88 9.90 10.37
C ASP A 77 -20.16 10.03 9.02
N GLU A 78 -19.52 11.16 8.75
CA GLU A 78 -18.69 11.33 7.56
C GLU A 78 -17.40 10.52 7.67
N ALA A 79 -16.77 10.48 8.86
CA ALA A 79 -15.58 9.66 9.09
C ALA A 79 -15.90 8.16 8.92
N ARG A 80 -17.03 7.69 9.47
CA ARG A 80 -17.55 6.33 9.27
C ARG A 80 -17.81 6.04 7.80
N GLN A 81 -18.44 6.97 7.08
CA GLN A 81 -18.71 6.85 5.65
C GLN A 81 -17.41 6.68 4.86
N VAL A 82 -16.44 7.57 5.04
CA VAL A 82 -15.13 7.50 4.34
C VAL A 82 -14.38 6.21 4.69
N LEU A 83 -14.32 5.83 5.97
CA LEU A 83 -13.50 4.70 6.41
C LEU A 83 -14.13 3.33 6.06
N PHE A 84 -15.42 3.16 6.27
CA PHE A 84 -16.08 1.85 6.19
C PHE A 84 -16.86 1.65 4.89
N PHE A 85 -17.39 2.73 4.31
CA PHE A 85 -18.25 2.66 3.12
C PHE A 85 -17.89 3.71 2.06
N PRO A 86 -16.59 3.88 1.71
CA PRO A 86 -16.17 4.94 0.82
C PRO A 86 -16.92 4.88 -0.51
N THR A 87 -17.33 6.06 -0.98
CA THR A 87 -17.70 6.28 -2.37
C THR A 87 -16.45 6.39 -3.24
N ASP A 88 -16.64 6.36 -4.55
CA ASP A 88 -15.58 6.60 -5.54
C ASP A 88 -14.81 7.90 -5.26
N GLN A 89 -15.53 8.96 -4.88
CA GLN A 89 -14.93 10.26 -4.54
C GLN A 89 -14.14 10.22 -3.22
N ASP A 90 -14.59 9.43 -2.23
CA ASP A 90 -13.92 9.31 -0.94
C ASP A 90 -12.57 8.60 -1.05
N MET A 91 -12.40 7.74 -2.05
CA MET A 91 -11.13 7.04 -2.29
C MET A 91 -9.97 7.99 -2.59
N HIS A 92 -10.24 9.22 -3.05
CA HIS A 92 -9.20 10.22 -3.27
C HIS A 92 -8.61 10.76 -1.95
N TYR A 93 -9.31 10.60 -0.82
CA TYR A 93 -8.77 10.93 0.50
C TYR A 93 -7.79 9.88 1.01
N TYR A 94 -7.91 8.62 0.57
CA TYR A 94 -7.13 7.51 1.12
C TYR A 94 -5.62 7.70 0.96
N GLN A 95 -5.15 8.41 -0.08
CA GLN A 95 -3.72 8.77 -0.20
C GLN A 95 -3.21 9.51 1.04
N ALA A 96 -4.00 10.44 1.58
CA ALA A 96 -3.64 11.25 2.74
C ALA A 96 -3.85 10.45 4.04
N LEU A 97 -4.91 9.64 4.10
CA LEU A 97 -5.24 8.84 5.29
C LEU A 97 -4.20 7.76 5.60
N ILE A 98 -3.49 7.25 4.58
CA ILE A 98 -2.49 6.18 4.77
C ILE A 98 -1.05 6.70 4.77
N LEU A 99 -0.83 7.99 4.48
CA LEU A 99 0.51 8.55 4.41
C LEU A 99 1.16 8.54 5.81
N SER A 100 2.42 8.09 5.89
CA SER A 100 3.19 8.19 7.13
C SER A 100 3.43 9.65 7.52
N PRO A 101 3.50 9.95 8.82
CA PRO A 101 3.89 11.28 9.26
C PRO A 101 5.32 11.59 8.79
N PRO A 102 5.69 12.88 8.62
CA PRO A 102 7.06 13.27 8.29
C PRO A 102 8.09 12.73 9.28
N ASP A 103 9.31 12.46 8.80
CA ASP A 103 10.41 11.99 9.65
C ASP A 103 10.63 12.92 10.85
N GLY A 104 10.78 12.34 12.03
CA GLY A 104 10.94 13.08 13.29
C GLY A 104 9.63 13.55 13.94
N SER A 105 8.47 13.21 13.37
CA SER A 105 7.18 13.53 13.98
C SER A 105 6.96 12.82 15.32
N PRO A 106 6.18 13.42 16.25
CA PRO A 106 5.79 12.77 17.50
C PRO A 106 5.02 11.46 17.30
N LYS A 107 5.09 10.55 18.28
CA LYS A 107 4.38 9.26 18.24
C LYS A 107 2.85 9.40 18.23
N ASP A 108 2.35 10.47 18.82
CA ASP A 108 0.94 10.86 18.88
C ASP A 108 0.50 11.71 17.68
N HIS A 109 1.31 11.81 16.62
CA HIS A 109 0.91 12.53 15.40
C HIS A 109 -0.41 11.97 14.84
N PRO A 110 -1.41 12.81 14.48
CA PRO A 110 -2.74 12.39 14.03
C PRO A 110 -2.74 11.33 12.93
N ALA A 111 -1.82 11.46 11.96
CA ALA A 111 -1.66 10.49 10.88
C ALA A 111 -1.48 9.03 11.37
N ASN A 112 -0.86 8.80 12.53
CA ASN A 112 -0.68 7.45 13.06
C ASN A 112 -2.01 6.80 13.43
N ALA A 113 -2.92 7.54 14.08
CA ALA A 113 -4.23 7.02 14.47
C ALA A 113 -5.11 6.75 13.24
N VAL A 114 -5.07 7.65 12.26
CA VAL A 114 -5.78 7.53 10.99
C VAL A 114 -5.27 6.34 10.20
N GLN A 115 -3.95 6.22 10.01
CA GLN A 115 -3.31 5.14 9.26
C GLN A 115 -3.60 3.76 9.86
N GLN A 116 -3.55 3.63 11.19
CA GLN A 116 -3.89 2.39 11.90
C GLN A 116 -5.35 1.94 11.69
N THR A 117 -6.22 2.83 11.21
CA THR A 117 -7.62 2.55 10.90
C THR A 117 -7.85 2.37 9.40
N ALA A 118 -7.31 3.28 8.59
CA ALA A 118 -7.52 3.32 7.15
C ALA A 118 -6.82 2.17 6.40
N VAL A 119 -5.57 1.83 6.76
CA VAL A 119 -4.80 0.77 6.08
C VAL A 119 -5.47 -0.61 6.24
N PRO A 120 -5.88 -1.06 7.45
CA PRO A 120 -6.60 -2.33 7.58
C PRO A 120 -7.92 -2.36 6.80
N LEU A 121 -8.68 -1.27 6.77
CA LEU A 121 -9.94 -1.21 6.02
C LEU A 121 -9.71 -1.25 4.50
N LEU A 122 -8.69 -0.53 4.02
CA LEU A 122 -8.25 -0.60 2.63
C LEU A 122 -7.89 -2.03 2.24
N TYR A 123 -7.07 -2.70 3.05
CA TYR A 123 -6.65 -4.08 2.83
C TYR A 123 -7.81 -5.08 2.87
N LEU A 124 -8.60 -5.08 3.95
CA LEU A 124 -9.61 -6.10 4.23
C LEU A 124 -10.89 -5.94 3.39
N ALA A 125 -11.25 -4.72 3.02
CA ALA A 125 -12.58 -4.43 2.45
C ALA A 125 -12.55 -3.75 1.08
N HIS A 126 -11.66 -2.76 0.88
CA HIS A 126 -11.81 -1.86 -0.27
C HIS A 126 -10.96 -2.26 -1.46
N SER A 127 -9.76 -2.80 -1.22
CA SER A 127 -8.80 -3.20 -2.27
C SER A 127 -9.35 -4.24 -3.26
N ARG A 128 -10.31 -5.05 -2.82
CA ARG A 128 -10.95 -6.11 -3.61
C ARG A 128 -12.12 -5.62 -4.47
N ARG A 129 -12.45 -4.33 -4.39
CA ARG A 129 -13.53 -3.72 -5.18
C ARG A 129 -12.89 -2.84 -6.24
N TRP A 130 -12.86 -3.31 -7.48
CA TRP A 130 -12.14 -2.62 -8.55
C TRP A 130 -12.55 -1.16 -8.73
N ALA A 131 -13.84 -0.83 -8.64
CA ALA A 131 -14.31 0.56 -8.71
C ALA A 131 -13.59 1.48 -7.70
N LEU A 132 -13.41 1.02 -6.45
CA LEU A 132 -12.71 1.78 -5.42
C LEU A 132 -11.19 1.75 -5.59
N ALA A 133 -10.63 0.58 -5.93
CA ALA A 133 -9.20 0.42 -6.17
C ALA A 133 -8.73 1.32 -7.32
N ARG A 134 -9.52 1.42 -8.39
CA ARG A 134 -9.28 2.29 -9.53
C ARG A 134 -9.17 3.75 -9.11
N GLU A 135 -10.16 4.25 -8.36
CA GLU A 135 -10.16 5.65 -7.90
C GLU A 135 -9.02 5.93 -6.91
N PHE A 136 -8.67 4.96 -6.07
CA PHE A 136 -7.51 5.05 -5.20
C PHE A 136 -6.20 5.16 -5.99
N ILE A 137 -6.01 4.34 -7.03
CA ILE A 137 -4.82 4.38 -7.89
C ILE A 137 -4.75 5.74 -8.62
N LEU A 138 -5.87 6.18 -9.22
CA LEU A 138 -5.94 7.46 -9.91
C LEU A 138 -5.63 8.65 -9.00
N GLY A 139 -6.04 8.55 -7.73
CA GLY A 139 -5.72 9.52 -6.69
C GLY A 139 -4.29 9.45 -6.15
N GLY A 140 -3.38 8.66 -6.74
CA GLY A 140 -1.98 8.55 -6.28
C GLY A 140 -1.77 7.61 -5.09
N GLY A 141 -2.78 6.79 -4.76
CA GLY A 141 -2.76 5.88 -3.63
C GLY A 141 -1.61 4.86 -3.64
N LEU A 142 -1.19 4.40 -4.83
CA LEU A 142 -0.05 3.47 -4.94
C LEU A 142 1.25 4.07 -4.40
N ALA A 143 1.52 5.36 -4.65
CA ALA A 143 2.70 6.02 -4.11
C ALA A 143 2.66 6.07 -2.58
N SER A 144 1.48 6.29 -2.02
CA SER A 144 1.26 6.29 -0.56
C SER A 144 1.41 4.88 0.05
N LEU A 145 1.09 3.81 -0.69
CA LEU A 145 1.39 2.44 -0.25
C LEU A 145 2.90 2.15 -0.26
N VAL A 146 3.64 2.63 -1.26
CA VAL A 146 5.09 2.41 -1.36
C VAL A 146 5.81 2.97 -0.14
N THR A 147 5.38 4.12 0.42
CA THR A 147 5.98 4.65 1.67
C THR A 147 5.81 3.71 2.86
N LEU A 148 4.83 2.80 2.82
CA LEU A 148 4.57 1.82 3.87
C LEU A 148 5.30 0.49 3.68
N VAL A 149 5.85 0.23 2.49
CA VAL A 149 6.57 -1.02 2.17
C VAL A 149 7.81 -1.22 3.04
N THR A 150 8.35 -0.15 3.63
CA THR A 150 9.49 -0.20 4.57
C THR A 150 9.10 0.22 6.00
N HIS A 151 7.81 0.27 6.32
CA HIS A 151 7.33 0.77 7.62
C HIS A 151 7.79 -0.12 8.79
N GLU A 152 8.15 0.47 9.94
CA GLU A 152 8.64 -0.27 11.12
C GLU A 152 7.59 -1.23 11.68
N ASN A 153 6.33 -0.80 11.70
CA ASN A 153 5.21 -1.68 12.03
C ASN A 153 4.97 -2.70 10.90
N LEU A 154 5.42 -3.93 11.15
CA LEU A 154 5.30 -5.06 10.21
C LEU A 154 3.86 -5.40 9.81
N TYR A 155 2.87 -5.09 10.64
CA TYR A 155 1.45 -5.30 10.31
C TYR A 155 0.97 -4.29 9.26
N LEU A 156 1.31 -3.02 9.41
CA LEU A 156 0.99 -2.01 8.40
C LEU A 156 1.74 -2.27 7.10
N ARG A 157 3.01 -2.68 7.22
CA ARG A 157 3.83 -3.07 6.08
C ARG A 157 3.20 -4.21 5.29
N SER A 158 2.79 -5.30 5.96
CA SER A 158 2.20 -6.45 5.29
C SER A 158 0.88 -6.11 4.62
N GLN A 159 0.03 -5.33 5.27
CA GLN A 159 -1.22 -4.86 4.68
C GLN A 159 -1.00 -3.97 3.46
N ALA A 160 0.00 -3.08 3.50
CA ALA A 160 0.31 -2.23 2.36
C ALA A 160 0.80 -3.04 1.15
N VAL A 161 1.71 -3.98 1.36
CA VAL A 161 2.24 -4.85 0.30
C VAL A 161 1.14 -5.74 -0.28
N GLU A 162 0.31 -6.37 0.57
CA GLU A 162 -0.79 -7.22 0.09
C GLU A 162 -1.87 -6.41 -0.63
N THR A 163 -2.14 -5.17 -0.20
CA THR A 163 -3.03 -4.23 -0.90
C THR A 163 -2.47 -3.88 -2.26
N PHE A 164 -1.18 -3.53 -2.34
CA PHE A 164 -0.51 -3.24 -3.61
C PHE A 164 -0.62 -4.42 -4.57
N SER A 165 -0.26 -5.62 -4.11
CA SER A 165 -0.34 -6.86 -4.90
C SER A 165 -1.77 -7.17 -5.35
N ALA A 166 -2.78 -6.93 -4.51
CA ALA A 166 -4.19 -7.11 -4.88
C ALA A 166 -4.62 -6.19 -6.04
N MET A 167 -4.07 -4.97 -6.11
CA MET A 167 -4.40 -3.98 -7.13
C MET A 167 -3.61 -4.14 -8.43
N THR A 168 -2.45 -4.80 -8.39
CA THR A 168 -1.58 -4.95 -9.57
C THR A 168 -1.51 -6.38 -10.10
N ASP A 169 -1.10 -7.34 -9.27
CA ASP A 169 -0.76 -8.70 -9.67
C ASP A 169 -1.96 -9.66 -9.63
N ARG A 170 -2.95 -9.37 -8.78
CA ARG A 170 -4.14 -10.23 -8.56
C ARG A 170 -5.44 -9.61 -9.03
N CYS A 171 -5.39 -8.53 -9.80
CA CYS A 171 -6.58 -7.86 -10.31
C CYS A 171 -6.95 -8.43 -11.69
N GLU A 172 -8.12 -9.05 -11.80
CA GLU A 172 -8.65 -9.60 -13.06
C GLU A 172 -9.37 -8.53 -13.91
N ASP A 173 -9.71 -7.39 -13.31
CA ASP A 173 -10.47 -6.31 -13.95
C ASP A 173 -9.62 -5.38 -14.83
N VAL A 174 -8.29 -5.53 -14.80
CA VAL A 174 -7.36 -4.71 -15.59
C VAL A 174 -6.24 -5.57 -16.17
N ASP A 175 -6.06 -5.48 -17.49
CA ASP A 175 -4.83 -5.95 -18.12
C ASP A 175 -3.83 -4.78 -18.13
N TRP A 176 -2.79 -4.89 -17.30
CA TRP A 176 -1.76 -3.86 -17.21
C TRP A 176 -0.90 -3.77 -18.48
N LEU A 177 -0.87 -4.82 -19.32
CA LEU A 177 -0.15 -4.83 -20.60
C LEU A 177 -0.97 -4.27 -21.76
N ASP A 178 -2.28 -4.12 -21.55
CA ASP A 178 -3.15 -3.47 -22.52
C ASP A 178 -2.80 -1.97 -22.60
N VAL A 179 -2.59 -1.50 -23.82
CA VAL A 179 -2.18 -0.12 -24.13
C VAL A 179 -3.35 0.77 -24.48
N ASP A 180 -4.59 0.27 -24.40
CA ASP A 180 -5.80 1.05 -24.62
C ASP A 180 -5.86 2.33 -23.77
N ASP A 181 -6.42 3.39 -24.34
CA ASP A 181 -6.49 4.73 -23.74
C ASP A 181 -7.28 4.75 -22.43
N ALA A 182 -8.23 3.81 -22.25
CA ALA A 182 -9.09 3.75 -21.07
C ALA A 182 -8.33 3.65 -19.74
N ASN A 183 -7.16 3.00 -19.77
CA ASN A 183 -6.31 2.74 -18.59
C ASN A 183 -5.01 3.56 -18.58
N GLU A 184 -4.83 4.48 -19.53
CA GLU A 184 -3.60 5.27 -19.65
C GLU A 184 -3.25 6.01 -18.35
N LYS A 185 -4.26 6.63 -17.72
CA LYS A 185 -4.06 7.36 -16.45
C LYS A 185 -3.62 6.45 -15.31
N LEU A 186 -4.14 5.22 -15.23
CA LEU A 186 -3.72 4.23 -14.23
C LEU A 186 -2.27 3.81 -14.48
N ARG A 187 -1.92 3.52 -15.73
CA ARG A 187 -0.55 3.16 -16.13
C ARG A 187 0.44 4.28 -15.80
N ARG A 188 0.07 5.54 -16.05
CA ARG A 188 0.91 6.70 -15.68
C ARG A 188 1.17 6.78 -14.17
N GLN A 189 0.16 6.51 -13.33
CA GLN A 189 0.35 6.48 -11.86
C GLN A 189 1.34 5.38 -11.44
N LEU A 190 1.19 4.17 -11.98
CA LEU A 190 2.09 3.05 -11.70
C LEU A 190 3.53 3.29 -12.21
N PHE A 191 3.68 3.88 -13.40
CA PHE A 191 4.98 4.23 -13.97
C PHE A 191 5.70 5.31 -13.13
N GLY A 192 4.94 6.30 -12.64
CA GLY A 192 5.44 7.42 -11.85
C GLY A 192 6.09 7.02 -10.52
N LEU A 193 5.85 5.80 -10.01
CA LEU A 193 6.40 5.32 -8.74
C LEU A 193 7.93 5.26 -8.70
N SER A 194 8.58 5.09 -9.86
CA SER A 194 10.05 5.14 -9.95
C SER A 194 10.59 6.55 -9.67
N ALA A 195 9.85 7.59 -10.08
CA ALA A 195 10.25 8.98 -9.89
C ALA A 195 9.82 9.54 -8.52
N SER A 196 8.68 9.10 -7.99
CA SER A 196 8.09 9.69 -6.78
C SER A 196 8.54 9.03 -5.47
N CYS A 197 8.83 7.73 -5.46
CA CYS A 197 9.02 7.00 -4.19
C CYS A 197 10.04 5.85 -4.24
N ASP A 198 10.85 5.74 -5.31
CA ASP A 198 11.89 4.69 -5.48
C ASP A 198 11.38 3.28 -5.11
N ILE A 199 10.31 2.86 -5.80
CA ILE A 199 9.64 1.56 -5.55
C ILE A 199 10.60 0.37 -5.56
N VAL A 200 11.63 0.40 -6.43
CA VAL A 200 12.61 -0.68 -6.52
C VAL A 200 13.39 -0.80 -5.21
N LYS A 201 13.90 0.31 -4.68
CA LYS A 201 14.60 0.31 -3.40
C LYS A 201 13.70 -0.15 -2.25
N ALA A 202 12.46 0.32 -2.21
CA ALA A 202 11.50 -0.05 -1.17
C ALA A 202 11.23 -1.57 -1.15
N LEU A 203 11.01 -2.18 -2.33
CA LEU A 203 10.76 -3.61 -2.45
C LEU A 203 12.00 -4.45 -2.11
N LEU A 204 13.19 -4.05 -2.59
CA LEU A 204 14.45 -4.71 -2.26
C LEU A 204 14.77 -4.66 -0.76
N GLY A 205 14.32 -3.61 -0.06
CA GLY A 205 14.48 -3.46 1.39
C GLY A 205 13.81 -4.55 2.24
N ASN A 206 12.98 -5.41 1.63
CA ASN A 206 12.27 -6.49 2.33
C ASN A 206 12.95 -7.86 2.22
N MET A 207 14.15 -7.95 1.61
CA MET A 207 14.94 -9.19 1.60
C MET A 207 15.28 -9.71 3.00
N LYS A 208 15.54 -8.80 3.96
CA LYS A 208 15.91 -9.12 5.34
C LYS A 208 14.95 -8.44 6.31
N GLY A 209 14.61 -9.12 7.41
CA GLY A 209 13.83 -8.52 8.51
C GLY A 209 12.40 -8.13 8.12
N SER A 210 11.80 -8.86 7.17
CA SER A 210 10.40 -8.68 6.78
C SER A 210 9.47 -9.55 7.64
N TYR A 211 8.17 -9.31 7.51
CA TYR A 211 7.12 -10.22 8.01
C TYR A 211 7.12 -11.55 7.24
N PRO A 212 6.50 -12.63 7.77
CA PRO A 212 6.45 -13.93 7.09
C PRO A 212 5.95 -13.81 5.65
N ASN A 213 6.68 -14.41 4.69
CA ASN A 213 6.45 -14.32 3.24
C ASN A 213 6.56 -12.91 2.62
N GLY A 214 6.90 -11.88 3.40
CA GLY A 214 6.94 -10.51 2.88
C GLY A 214 8.05 -10.27 1.86
N GLY A 215 9.19 -10.96 2.00
CA GLY A 215 10.24 -10.95 0.99
C GLY A 215 9.72 -11.44 -0.37
N PHE A 216 9.07 -12.61 -0.38
CA PHE A 216 8.47 -13.17 -1.58
C PHE A 216 7.36 -12.28 -2.18
N SER A 217 6.44 -11.74 -1.37
CA SER A 217 5.40 -10.81 -1.86
C SER A 217 6.02 -9.57 -2.51
N CYS A 218 7.05 -8.97 -1.90
CA CYS A 218 7.74 -7.81 -2.49
C CYS A 218 8.48 -8.17 -3.78
N LEU A 219 9.11 -9.35 -3.83
CA LEU A 219 9.81 -9.84 -5.01
C LEU A 219 8.87 -10.09 -6.19
N ARG A 220 7.65 -10.59 -5.93
CA ARG A 220 6.61 -10.72 -6.96
C ARG A 220 6.16 -9.38 -7.52
N ILE A 221 5.94 -8.38 -6.66
CA ILE A 221 5.61 -7.03 -7.10
C ILE A 221 6.76 -6.45 -7.94
N LEU A 222 8.00 -6.67 -7.53
CA LEU A 222 9.18 -6.23 -8.28
C LEU A 222 9.26 -6.92 -9.64
N ALA A 223 9.03 -8.23 -9.70
CA ALA A 223 9.01 -9.02 -10.93
C ALA A 223 7.96 -8.49 -11.92
N PHE A 224 6.74 -8.25 -11.42
CA PHE A 224 5.65 -7.63 -12.17
C PHE A 224 6.08 -6.26 -12.71
N TRP A 225 6.54 -5.37 -11.83
CA TRP A 225 6.86 -3.98 -12.20
C TRP A 225 7.98 -3.91 -13.23
N LEU A 226 9.08 -4.65 -13.04
CA LEU A 226 10.19 -4.70 -13.98
C LEU A 226 9.78 -5.26 -15.35
N SER A 227 9.00 -6.35 -15.35
CA SER A 227 8.51 -6.96 -16.58
C SER A 227 7.55 -6.05 -17.33
N TRP A 228 6.66 -5.38 -16.61
CA TRP A 228 5.70 -4.42 -17.13
C TRP A 228 6.39 -3.18 -17.71
N VAL A 229 7.33 -2.57 -16.98
CA VAL A 229 8.13 -1.42 -17.48
C VAL A 229 8.90 -1.80 -18.74
N ARG A 230 9.55 -2.97 -18.71
CA ARG A 230 10.28 -3.51 -19.87
C ARG A 230 9.37 -3.71 -21.07
N ALA A 231 8.15 -4.21 -20.88
CA ALA A 231 7.23 -4.52 -21.96
C ALA A 231 6.68 -3.27 -22.66
N LEU A 232 6.34 -2.23 -21.89
CA LEU A 232 5.61 -1.06 -22.40
C LEU A 232 6.47 0.18 -22.65
N TYR A 233 7.55 0.38 -21.90
CA TYR A 233 8.28 1.66 -21.90
C TYR A 233 9.73 1.53 -22.39
N CYS A 234 10.21 0.32 -22.70
CA CYS A 234 11.57 0.10 -23.16
C CYS A 234 11.60 -0.29 -24.65
N PRO A 235 12.39 0.43 -25.48
CA PRO A 235 12.64 0.02 -26.86
C PRO A 235 13.14 -1.43 -26.91
N GLU A 236 12.62 -2.20 -27.88
CA GLU A 236 12.96 -3.62 -28.09
C GLU A 236 12.75 -4.51 -26.85
N ARG A 237 11.97 -4.04 -25.86
CA ARG A 237 11.79 -4.71 -24.56
C ARG A 237 13.11 -4.96 -23.83
N LYS A 238 14.06 -4.03 -23.94
CA LYS A 238 15.36 -4.08 -23.27
C LYS A 238 15.41 -3.09 -22.11
N LEU A 239 15.37 -3.60 -20.88
CA LEU A 239 15.55 -2.82 -19.66
C LEU A 239 16.91 -3.15 -19.04
N ARG A 240 17.73 -2.13 -18.78
CA ARG A 240 19.02 -2.26 -18.08
C ARG A 240 18.85 -1.82 -16.64
N LEU A 241 19.17 -2.71 -15.70
CA LEU A 241 19.13 -2.38 -14.27
C LEU A 241 20.48 -1.79 -13.83
N SER A 242 20.48 -1.04 -12.74
CA SER A 242 21.72 -0.58 -12.13
C SER A 242 22.47 -1.76 -11.50
N GLN A 243 23.81 -1.64 -11.37
CA GLN A 243 24.62 -2.69 -10.75
C GLN A 243 24.13 -3.03 -9.33
N LYS A 244 23.73 -2.01 -8.55
CA LYS A 244 23.18 -2.19 -7.20
C LYS A 244 21.95 -3.10 -7.17
N VAL A 245 21.05 -2.97 -8.15
CA VAL A 245 19.85 -3.81 -8.23
C VAL A 245 20.21 -5.23 -8.64
N LEU A 246 21.14 -5.40 -9.59
CA LEU A 246 21.63 -6.72 -10.01
C LEU A 246 22.32 -7.46 -8.86
N ASP A 247 23.18 -6.76 -8.10
CA ASP A 247 23.86 -7.32 -6.93
C ASP A 247 22.86 -7.73 -5.84
N ALA A 248 21.83 -6.92 -5.60
CA ALA A 248 20.77 -7.24 -4.64
C ALA A 248 19.98 -8.49 -5.06
N LEU A 249 19.59 -8.63 -6.34
CA LEU A 249 18.91 -9.83 -6.83
C LEU A 249 19.80 -11.08 -6.75
N LYS A 250 21.10 -10.92 -7.05
CA LYS A 250 22.08 -12.00 -6.92
C LYS A 250 22.21 -12.44 -5.47
N GLU A 251 22.35 -11.51 -4.52
CA GLU A 251 22.39 -11.81 -3.09
C GLU A 251 21.11 -12.52 -2.64
N TRP A 252 19.94 -12.00 -3.04
CA TRP A 252 18.64 -12.58 -2.69
C TRP A 252 18.50 -14.03 -3.18
N SER A 253 19.01 -14.35 -4.38
CA SER A 253 18.91 -15.69 -4.97
C SER A 253 19.65 -16.79 -4.21
N VAL A 254 20.60 -16.42 -3.34
CA VAL A 254 21.40 -17.35 -2.53
C VAL A 254 21.23 -17.11 -1.03
N TYR A 255 20.33 -16.21 -0.65
CA TYR A 255 20.13 -15.86 0.75
C TYR A 255 19.44 -17.01 1.50
N GLU A 256 20.11 -17.57 2.50
CA GLU A 256 19.60 -18.72 3.27
C GLU A 256 18.37 -18.37 4.13
N GLY A 257 18.13 -17.07 4.39
CA GLY A 257 17.00 -16.59 5.19
C GLY A 257 15.71 -16.32 4.41
N VAL A 258 15.58 -16.79 3.17
CA VAL A 258 14.33 -16.71 2.40
C VAL A 258 13.20 -17.51 3.06
N SER A 259 11.95 -17.10 2.84
CA SER A 259 10.79 -17.76 3.46
C SER A 259 10.48 -19.12 2.81
N CYS A 260 10.79 -19.26 1.52
CA CYS A 260 10.55 -20.47 0.73
C CYS A 260 11.52 -20.58 -0.45
N LYS A 261 11.55 -21.76 -1.08
CA LYS A 261 12.42 -22.02 -2.23
C LYS A 261 11.99 -21.20 -3.46
N GLU A 262 10.68 -21.01 -3.64
CA GLU A 262 10.12 -20.22 -4.73
C GLU A 262 10.60 -18.76 -4.72
N GLU A 263 10.88 -18.21 -3.53
CA GLU A 263 11.44 -16.87 -3.38
C GLU A 263 12.86 -16.79 -3.95
N ALA A 264 13.74 -17.73 -3.57
CA ALA A 264 15.10 -17.80 -4.09
C ALA A 264 15.13 -18.09 -5.61
N ASP A 265 14.26 -19.00 -6.07
CA ASP A 265 14.13 -19.35 -7.48
C ASP A 265 13.66 -18.14 -8.31
N LEU A 266 12.68 -17.37 -7.81
CA LEU A 266 12.22 -16.15 -8.48
C LEU A 266 13.32 -15.08 -8.53
N ALA A 267 14.07 -14.89 -7.43
CA ALA A 267 15.18 -13.93 -7.40
C ALA A 267 16.26 -14.30 -8.41
N LYS A 268 16.57 -15.61 -8.50
CA LYS A 268 17.49 -16.16 -9.49
C LYS A 268 17.00 -15.90 -10.92
N ILE A 269 15.72 -16.16 -11.22
CA ILE A 269 15.14 -15.92 -12.54
C ILE A 269 15.27 -14.44 -12.94
N LEU A 270 14.95 -13.52 -12.02
CA LEU A 270 15.08 -12.09 -12.28
C LEU A 270 16.54 -11.69 -12.51
N PHE A 271 17.47 -12.18 -11.68
CA PHE A 271 18.90 -11.92 -11.88
C PHE A 271 19.38 -12.44 -13.24
N ASP A 272 19.12 -13.71 -13.56
CA ASP A 272 19.57 -14.35 -14.80
C ASP A 272 18.95 -13.72 -16.07
N ASP A 273 17.74 -13.14 -15.97
CA ASP A 273 17.08 -12.44 -17.08
C ASP A 273 17.66 -11.02 -17.27
N PHE A 274 17.72 -10.21 -16.20
CA PHE A 274 18.14 -8.81 -16.29
C PHE A 274 19.67 -8.61 -16.34
N ASN A 275 20.47 -9.61 -15.95
CA ASN A 275 21.93 -9.58 -16.06
C ASN A 275 22.47 -9.95 -17.46
N ARG A 276 21.59 -10.26 -18.43
CA ARG A 276 22.00 -10.54 -19.83
C ARG A 276 22.52 -9.31 -20.57
N LEU A 277 22.11 -8.13 -20.12
CA LEU A 277 22.55 -6.85 -20.63
C LEU A 277 23.54 -6.23 -19.64
N PRO A 278 24.52 -5.42 -20.11
CA PRO A 278 25.41 -4.70 -19.20
C PRO A 278 24.59 -3.76 -18.31
N ALA A 279 25.01 -3.63 -17.05
CA ALA A 279 24.39 -2.72 -16.08
C ALA A 279 24.25 -1.31 -16.66
N ALA A 280 23.17 -0.60 -16.32
CA ALA A 280 22.98 0.78 -16.72
C ALA A 280 24.13 1.65 -16.18
N PRO A 281 24.65 2.62 -16.97
CA PRO A 281 25.69 3.52 -16.49
C PRO A 281 25.18 4.28 -15.27
N SER A 282 26.04 4.44 -14.25
CA SER A 282 25.73 5.34 -13.14
C SER A 282 25.49 6.74 -13.72
N PRO A 283 24.53 7.51 -13.19
CA PRO A 283 24.43 8.92 -13.53
C PRO A 283 25.73 9.59 -13.07
N GLU A 284 26.64 9.84 -14.01
CA GLU A 284 27.86 10.57 -13.77
C GLU A 284 27.49 11.94 -13.20
N SER A 285 28.19 12.35 -12.13
CA SER A 285 28.17 13.74 -11.68
C SER A 285 28.52 14.63 -12.88
N PRO A 286 27.89 15.82 -13.04
CA PRO A 286 28.13 16.66 -14.20
C PRO A 286 29.64 16.91 -14.37
N PRO A 287 30.14 16.95 -15.61
CA PRO A 287 31.57 17.10 -15.86
C PRO A 287 32.06 18.35 -15.13
N GLN A 288 32.95 18.16 -14.15
CA GLN A 288 33.73 19.25 -13.61
C GLN A 288 34.50 19.83 -14.80
N GLY A 289 34.13 21.05 -15.18
CA GLY A 289 34.75 21.73 -16.31
C GLY A 289 36.26 21.77 -16.12
N GLU A 290 36.99 21.06 -16.98
CA GLU A 290 38.40 21.36 -17.16
C GLU A 290 38.48 22.72 -17.83
N ALA A 291 38.92 23.65 -16.99
CA ALA A 291 39.34 25.01 -17.30
C ALA A 291 39.98 25.11 -18.68
N ALA A 292 39.43 26.01 -19.49
CA ALA A 292 40.11 26.52 -20.67
C ALA A 292 41.52 27.00 -20.26
N ALA A 293 42.54 26.28 -20.74
CA ALA A 293 43.92 26.73 -20.71
C ALA A 293 44.06 27.94 -21.66
N GLY A 294 43.71 29.13 -21.17
CA GLY A 294 44.05 30.40 -21.80
C GLY A 294 45.50 30.74 -21.46
N GLY A 295 46.41 30.45 -22.38
CA GLY A 295 47.80 30.88 -22.28
C GLY A 295 47.96 32.40 -22.49
N PRO A 296 48.93 33.05 -21.84
CA PRO A 296 49.42 34.34 -22.27
C PRO A 296 50.69 34.13 -23.10
N GLY A 297 50.58 34.28 -24.42
CA GLY A 297 51.71 34.40 -25.33
C GLY A 297 51.71 35.80 -25.93
N GLY A 298 52.65 36.64 -25.48
CA GLY A 298 52.84 38.01 -25.95
C GLY A 298 53.43 38.11 -27.36
N GLY A 299 53.19 39.27 -27.97
CA GLY A 299 53.70 39.73 -29.26
C GLY A 299 52.98 41.01 -29.67
#